data_AF-H5SDH1-F1
#
_entry.id   AF-H5SDH1-F1
#
_cell.length_a   1.000
_cell.length_b   1.000
_cell.length_c   1.000
_cell.angle_alpha   90.00
_cell.angle_beta   90.00
_cell.angle_gamma   90.00
#
_symmetry.space_group_name_H-M   'P 1'
#
loop_
_entity.id
_entity.type
_entity.pdbx_description
1 polymer ?
#
loop_
_entity_poly.entity_id
_entity_poly.type
_entity_poly.pdbx_seq_one_letter_code
_entity_poly.pdbx_strand_id
1 'polypeptide(L)'
;MTRVRCFPYTPEFTAGLGAVDRPILPELYLIGPQGQRLRTQPYVDMGADFSVYPASFARMLGLQLKAGKPLPISGLYGSGSGYLHVVQAELLGHIFELPVIFVKEEQVPAVLGRAGVLDHFWVEYRRDRFCIRRR
;
A
#
# COMPACT_ATOMS: atom_id res chain seq x y z
N MET A 1 16.36 -18.82 8.89
CA MET A 1 15.02 -19.24 8.40
C MET A 1 14.16 -18.00 8.21
N THR A 2 13.72 -17.73 6.98
CA THR A 2 12.83 -16.59 6.68
C THR A 2 11.43 -16.88 7.23
N ARG A 3 10.99 -16.11 8.25
CA ARG A 3 9.67 -16.30 8.87
C ARG A 3 8.57 -15.88 7.89
N VAL A 4 7.63 -16.80 7.65
CA VAL A 4 6.35 -16.50 6.99
C VAL A 4 5.42 -15.89 8.04
N ARG A 5 4.75 -14.80 7.68
CA ARG A 5 3.65 -14.22 8.48
C ARG A 5 2.38 -14.29 7.65
N CYS A 6 1.31 -14.83 8.23
CA CYS A 6 0.00 -14.86 7.60
C CYS A 6 -0.99 -14.02 8.38
N PHE A 7 -1.88 -13.36 7.65
CA PHE A 7 -2.87 -12.43 8.17
C PHE A 7 -4.25 -12.89 7.69
N PRO A 8 -5.22 -13.09 8.60
CA PRO A 8 -6.59 -13.38 8.19
C PRO A 8 -7.13 -12.22 7.37
N TYR A 9 -8.08 -12.50 6.49
CA TYR A 9 -8.79 -11.44 5.81
C TYR A 9 -9.68 -10.65 6.78
N THR A 10 -9.91 -9.39 6.45
CA THR A 10 -10.78 -8.49 7.21
C THR A 10 -12.13 -8.42 6.51
N PRO A 11 -13.24 -8.80 7.16
CA PRO A 11 -14.56 -8.70 6.56
C PRO A 11 -15.00 -7.23 6.47
N GLU A 12 -15.38 -6.78 5.28
CA GLU A 12 -15.93 -5.45 5.04
C GLU A 12 -17.25 -5.52 4.28
N PHE A 13 -18.20 -4.65 4.62
CA PHE A 13 -19.50 -4.63 3.96
C PHE A 13 -19.39 -4.01 2.56
N THR A 14 -19.89 -4.73 1.57
CA THR A 14 -20.02 -4.27 0.18
C THR A 14 -21.50 -4.28 -0.20
N ALA A 15 -21.99 -3.13 -0.67
CA ALA A 15 -23.38 -3.00 -1.12
C ALA A 15 -23.69 -4.05 -2.20
N GLY A 16 -24.80 -4.77 -2.04
CA GLY A 16 -25.23 -5.84 -2.96
C GLY A 16 -24.55 -7.20 -2.79
N LEU A 17 -23.49 -7.30 -1.97
CA LEU A 17 -22.77 -8.55 -1.72
C LEU A 17 -22.70 -8.95 -0.23
N GLY A 18 -22.97 -8.02 0.70
CA GLY A 18 -22.83 -8.27 2.12
C GLY A 18 -21.37 -8.20 2.57
N ALA A 19 -20.99 -8.99 3.57
CA ALA A 19 -19.60 -9.03 4.06
C ALA A 19 -18.68 -9.73 3.05
N VAL A 20 -17.59 -9.07 2.69
CA VAL A 20 -16.55 -9.57 1.78
C VAL A 20 -15.20 -9.51 2.50
N ASP A 21 -14.47 -10.61 2.45
CA ASP A 21 -13.14 -10.74 3.04
C ASP A 21 -12.08 -10.00 2.21
N ARG A 22 -11.43 -9.01 2.82
CA ARG A 22 -10.42 -8.14 2.18
C ARG A 22 -9.02 -8.42 2.72
N PRO A 23 -7.99 -8.47 1.85
CA PRO A 23 -6.60 -8.64 2.25
C PRO A 23 -6.03 -7.32 2.78
N ILE A 24 -6.30 -6.97 4.04
CA ILE A 24 -5.78 -5.75 4.66
C ILE A 24 -4.53 -6.08 5.47
N LEU A 25 -3.42 -5.41 5.16
CA LEU A 25 -2.21 -5.52 5.94
C LEU A 25 -2.38 -4.75 7.25
N PRO A 26 -2.34 -5.40 8.42
CA PRO A 26 -2.64 -4.70 9.66
C PRO A 26 -1.57 -3.70 10.04
N GLU A 27 -0.34 -3.84 9.53
CA GLU A 27 0.77 -2.97 9.87
C GLU A 27 1.80 -2.88 8.73
N LEU A 28 1.94 -1.67 8.21
CA LEU A 28 3.03 -1.20 7.39
C LEU A 28 3.39 0.19 7.89
N TYR A 29 4.67 0.51 8.06
CA TYR A 29 5.08 1.87 8.36
C TYR A 29 5.61 2.53 7.10
N LEU A 30 5.10 3.72 6.78
CA LEU A 30 5.77 4.63 5.85
C LEU A 30 6.64 5.59 6.66
N ILE A 31 7.84 5.89 6.15
CA ILE A 31 8.85 6.69 6.84
C ILE A 31 9.18 7.92 5.99
N GLY A 32 8.92 9.09 6.55
CA GLY A 32 9.21 10.39 5.95
C GLY A 32 10.68 10.79 6.04
N PRO A 33 11.13 11.79 5.26
CA PRO A 33 12.52 12.21 5.18
C PRO A 33 13.11 12.75 6.49
N GLN A 34 12.27 13.20 7.44
CA GLN A 34 12.73 13.64 8.76
C GLN A 34 12.44 12.59 9.84
N GLY A 35 12.20 11.33 9.45
CA GLY A 35 11.95 10.21 10.35
C GLY A 35 10.51 10.11 10.86
N GLN A 36 9.55 10.85 10.28
CA GLN A 36 8.12 10.67 10.58
C GLN A 36 7.71 9.23 10.26
N ARG A 37 7.25 8.47 11.25
CA ARG A 37 6.76 7.10 11.04
C ARG A 37 5.24 7.09 11.08
N LEU A 38 4.63 6.74 9.95
CA LEU A 38 3.19 6.65 9.81
C LEU A 38 2.77 5.19 9.65
N ARG A 39 2.01 4.67 10.62
CA ARG A 39 1.41 3.34 10.53
C ARG A 39 0.23 3.37 9.56
N THR A 40 0.21 2.48 8.59
CA THR A 40 -0.82 2.37 7.56
C THR A 40 -1.41 0.96 7.54
N GLN A 41 -2.64 0.84 7.01
CA GLN A 41 -3.36 -0.42 6.86
C GLN A 41 -3.86 -0.58 5.43
N PRO A 42 -2.96 -0.77 4.44
CA PRO A 42 -3.36 -0.80 3.05
C PRO A 42 -4.05 -2.13 2.68
N TYR A 43 -4.90 -2.07 1.66
CA TYR A 43 -5.32 -3.26 0.93
C TYR A 43 -4.12 -3.79 0.14
N VAL A 44 -3.83 -5.08 0.30
CA VAL A 44 -2.80 -5.77 -0.47
C VAL A 44 -3.40 -6.19 -1.81
N ASP A 45 -3.04 -5.49 -2.87
CA ASP A 45 -3.59 -5.69 -4.20
C ASP A 45 -2.45 -5.90 -5.21
N MET A 46 -2.13 -7.17 -5.45
CA MET A 46 -1.12 -7.54 -6.45
C MET A 46 -1.61 -7.34 -7.89
N GLY A 47 -2.86 -6.90 -8.11
CA GLY A 47 -3.35 -6.41 -9.40
C GLY A 47 -2.92 -4.97 -9.71
N ALA A 48 -2.42 -4.22 -8.72
CA ALA A 48 -1.90 -2.87 -8.89
C ALA A 48 -0.38 -2.86 -9.10
N ASP A 49 0.09 -2.18 -10.15
CA ASP A 49 1.54 -2.06 -10.43
C ASP A 49 2.27 -1.28 -9.33
N PHE A 50 1.68 -0.18 -8.86
CA PHE A 50 2.24 0.69 -7.83
C PHE A 50 1.34 0.72 -6.60
N SER A 51 1.95 1.02 -5.44
CA SER A 51 1.18 1.38 -4.25
C SER A 51 0.55 2.76 -4.43
N VAL A 52 -0.68 2.94 -3.96
CA VAL A 52 -1.45 4.17 -4.11
C VAL A 52 -1.96 4.63 -2.75
N TYR A 53 -1.75 5.90 -2.42
CA TYR A 53 -2.14 6.48 -1.15
C TYR A 53 -2.78 7.86 -1.34
N PRO A 54 -3.72 8.28 -0.47
CA PRO A 54 -4.20 9.65 -0.45
C PRO A 54 -3.09 10.68 -0.20
N ALA A 55 -3.23 11.88 -0.75
CA ALA A 55 -2.28 12.98 -0.62
C ALA A 55 -2.09 13.45 0.83
N SER A 56 -3.08 13.24 1.70
CA SER A 56 -2.93 13.42 3.15
C SER A 56 -1.75 12.63 3.73
N PHE A 57 -1.46 11.43 3.23
CA PHE A 57 -0.31 10.62 3.67
C PHE A 57 1.03 11.27 3.31
N ALA A 58 1.16 11.83 2.10
CA ALA A 58 2.36 12.58 1.72
C ALA A 58 2.60 13.75 2.68
N ARG A 59 1.54 14.50 3.02
CA ARG A 59 1.62 15.62 3.97
C ARG A 59 2.03 15.16 5.37
N MET A 60 1.44 14.08 5.88
CA MET A 60 1.78 13.50 7.18
C MET A 60 3.23 12.99 7.24
N LEU A 61 3.76 12.52 6.12
CA LEU A 61 5.15 12.12 5.97
C LEU A 61 6.11 13.32 5.82
N GLY A 62 5.62 14.55 5.75
CA GLY A 62 6.45 15.73 5.51
C GLY A 62 6.93 15.88 4.06
N LEU A 63 6.27 15.22 3.12
CA LEU A 63 6.56 15.32 1.69
C LEU A 63 5.77 16.46 1.05
N GLN A 64 6.42 17.19 0.14
CA GLN A 64 5.71 18.08 -0.77
C GLN A 64 5.12 17.26 -1.91
N LEU A 65 3.79 17.13 -1.96
CA LEU A 65 3.09 16.29 -2.95
C LEU A 65 3.61 16.50 -4.39
N LYS A 66 3.73 17.77 -4.82
CA LYS A 66 4.14 18.14 -6.18
C LYS A 66 5.63 17.97 -6.48
N ALA A 67 6.46 17.65 -5.49
CA ALA A 67 7.87 17.32 -5.72
C ALA A 67 8.05 15.92 -6.33
N GLY A 68 7.01 15.07 -6.25
CA GLY A 68 7.00 13.77 -6.91
C GLY A 68 6.80 13.87 -8.40
N LYS A 69 7.14 12.80 -9.12
CA LYS A 69 6.96 12.73 -10.58
C LYS A 69 5.46 12.65 -10.90
N PRO A 70 4.86 13.61 -11.63
CA PRO A 70 3.47 13.51 -12.02
C PRO A 70 3.28 12.31 -12.97
N LEU A 71 2.27 11.50 -12.70
CA LEU A 71 1.92 10.35 -13.53
C LEU A 71 0.40 10.28 -13.74
N PRO A 72 -0.05 9.95 -14.96
CA PRO A 72 -1.42 9.52 -15.16
C PRO A 72 -1.62 8.17 -14.46
N ILE A 73 -2.80 7.98 -13.90
CA ILE A 73 -3.21 6.72 -13.26
C ILE A 73 -4.48 6.27 -13.96
N SER A 74 -4.58 4.98 -14.24
CA SER A 74 -5.79 4.36 -14.76
C SER A 74 -6.20 3.22 -13.85
N GLY A 75 -7.51 3.06 -13.66
CA GLY A 75 -8.09 1.97 -12.92
C GLY A 75 -9.49 1.66 -13.42
N LEU A 76 -10.15 0.70 -12.78
CA LEU A 76 -11.50 0.26 -13.17
C LEU A 76 -12.55 1.39 -13.16
N TYR A 77 -12.35 2.40 -12.32
CA TYR A 77 -13.29 3.51 -12.14
C TYR A 77 -12.91 4.78 -12.95
N GLY A 78 -11.91 4.69 -13.83
CA GLY A 78 -11.51 5.78 -14.72
C GLY A 78 -10.03 6.12 -14.66
N SER A 79 -9.68 7.28 -15.23
CA SER A 79 -8.33 7.84 -15.21
C SER A 79 -8.23 9.07 -14.33
N GLY A 80 -7.06 9.25 -13.73
CA GLY A 80 -6.73 10.36 -12.84
C GLY A 80 -5.26 10.73 -12.93
N SER A 81 -4.79 11.52 -11.97
CA SER A 81 -3.38 11.91 -11.89
C SER A 81 -2.89 11.83 -10.45
N GLY A 82 -1.64 11.44 -10.27
CA GLY A 82 -0.98 11.47 -8.98
C GLY A 82 0.50 11.80 -9.10
N TYR A 83 1.18 11.78 -7.97
CA TYR A 83 2.59 12.11 -7.87
C TYR A 83 3.34 10.91 -7.29
N LEU A 84 4.24 10.33 -8.07
CA LEU A 84 5.10 9.25 -7.64
C LEU A 84 6.23 9.79 -6.76
N HIS A 85 6.33 9.23 -5.56
CA HIS A 85 7.44 9.39 -4.63
C HIS A 85 8.04 8.01 -4.34
N VAL A 86 9.32 7.97 -4.01
CA VAL A 86 9.92 6.79 -3.37
C VAL A 86 10.07 7.12 -1.90
N VAL A 87 9.44 6.32 -1.04
CA VAL A 87 9.48 6.47 0.41
C VAL A 87 10.13 5.26 1.05
N GLN A 88 10.70 5.42 2.24
CA GLN A 88 11.09 4.25 3.03
C GLN A 88 9.83 3.63 3.65
N ALA A 89 9.75 2.31 3.60
CA ALA A 89 8.70 1.55 4.26
C ALA A 89 9.31 0.48 5.17
N GLU A 90 8.61 0.15 6.26
CA GLU A 90 9.00 -0.94 7.15
C GLU A 90 7.87 -1.96 7.28
N LEU A 91 8.20 -3.20 6.97
CA LEU A 91 7.30 -4.35 7.09
C LEU A 91 8.05 -5.52 7.71
N LEU A 92 7.46 -6.11 8.76
CA LEU A 92 8.06 -7.25 9.47
C LEU A 92 9.51 -6.97 9.97
N GLY A 93 9.79 -5.73 10.36
CA GLY A 93 11.11 -5.27 10.80
C GLY A 93 12.15 -5.11 9.69
N HIS A 94 11.74 -5.16 8.42
CA HIS A 94 12.60 -4.90 7.27
C HIS A 94 12.25 -3.55 6.64
N ILE A 95 13.23 -2.64 6.58
CA ILE A 95 13.14 -1.36 5.88
C ILE A 95 13.53 -1.54 4.41
N PHE A 96 12.74 -0.99 3.50
CA PHE A 96 12.94 -1.05 2.05
C PHE A 96 12.39 0.21 1.36
N GLU A 97 12.80 0.44 0.11
CA GLU A 97 12.25 1.52 -0.72
C GLU A 97 10.91 1.08 -1.32
N LEU A 98 9.91 1.94 -1.19
CA LEU A 98 8.58 1.72 -1.71
C LEU A 98 8.18 2.87 -2.64
N PRO A 99 8.04 2.61 -3.94
CA PRO A 99 7.40 3.53 -4.87
C PRO A 99 5.90 3.68 -4.53
N VAL A 100 5.46 4.90 -4.22
CA VAL A 100 4.08 5.24 -3.86
C VAL A 100 3.58 6.38 -4.73
N ILE A 101 2.43 6.18 -5.37
CA ILE A 101 1.70 7.24 -6.05
C ILE A 101 0.73 7.88 -5.06
N PHE A 102 0.92 9.17 -4.80
CA PHE A 102 -0.02 9.95 -3.99
C PHE A 102 -1.07 10.63 -4.86
N VAL A 103 -2.35 10.41 -4.56
CA VAL A 103 -3.52 10.93 -5.30
C VAL A 103 -4.26 11.99 -4.51
N LYS A 104 -4.90 12.95 -5.18
CA LYS A 104 -5.63 14.03 -4.49
C LYS A 104 -6.97 13.55 -3.93
N GLU A 105 -7.50 12.48 -4.49
CA GLU A 105 -8.77 11.87 -4.12
C GLU A 105 -8.64 11.18 -2.76
N GLU A 106 -9.06 11.85 -1.69
CA GLU A 106 -8.91 11.35 -0.31
C GLU A 106 -9.83 10.15 0.02
N GLN A 107 -10.82 9.86 -0.82
CA GLN A 107 -11.72 8.71 -0.67
C GLN A 107 -11.11 7.41 -1.26
N VAL A 108 -9.96 7.50 -1.93
CA VAL A 108 -9.27 6.32 -2.44
C VAL A 108 -8.63 5.59 -1.26
N PRO A 109 -8.89 4.29 -1.04
CA PRO A 109 -8.23 3.56 0.02
C PRO A 109 -6.73 3.43 -0.26
N ALA A 110 -5.94 3.30 0.81
CA ALA A 110 -4.53 2.96 0.66
C ALA A 110 -4.38 1.56 0.07
N VAL A 111 -3.61 1.44 -1.01
CA VAL A 111 -3.35 0.19 -1.72
C VAL A 111 -1.86 -0.08 -1.74
N LEU A 112 -1.47 -1.33 -1.42
CA LEU A 112 -0.11 -1.85 -1.51
C LEU A 112 0.00 -2.69 -2.78
N GLY A 113 0.67 -2.14 -3.78
CA GLY A 113 0.87 -2.76 -5.09
C GLY A 113 2.17 -3.56 -5.19
N ARG A 114 2.58 -3.89 -6.42
CA ARG A 114 3.71 -4.80 -6.69
C ARG A 114 5.08 -4.15 -6.58
N ALA A 115 5.26 -2.96 -7.15
CA ALA A 115 6.57 -2.30 -7.26
C ALA A 115 7.18 -2.01 -5.88
N GLY A 116 8.45 -2.36 -5.70
CA GLY A 116 9.15 -2.28 -4.40
C GLY A 116 8.74 -3.39 -3.41
N VAL A 117 7.48 -3.83 -3.39
CA VAL A 117 7.05 -4.90 -2.47
C VAL A 117 7.58 -6.26 -2.90
N LEU A 118 7.38 -6.63 -4.17
CA LEU A 118 7.76 -7.96 -4.67
C LEU A 118 9.26 -8.14 -4.87
N ASP A 119 10.04 -7.06 -4.81
CA ASP A 119 11.50 -7.11 -4.81
C ASP A 119 12.03 -7.63 -3.46
N HIS A 120 11.29 -7.39 -2.38
CA HIS A 120 11.69 -7.73 -1.01
C HIS A 120 10.86 -8.86 -0.38
N PHE A 121 9.65 -9.10 -0.86
CA PHE A 121 8.71 -10.06 -0.26
C PHE A 121 8.00 -10.94 -1.30
N TRP A 122 7.73 -12.17 -0.90
CA TRP A 122 6.73 -13.04 -1.51
C TRP A 122 5.37 -12.79 -0.86
N VAL A 123 4.33 -12.67 -1.68
CA VAL A 123 2.93 -12.53 -1.23
C VAL A 123 2.14 -13.71 -1.79
N GLU A 124 1.42 -14.43 -0.93
CA GLU A 124 0.61 -15.60 -1.29
C GLU A 124 -0.81 -15.41 -0.74
N TYR A 125 -1.82 -15.48 -1.61
CA TYR A 125 -3.22 -15.45 -1.20
C TYR A 125 -3.73 -16.88 -1.00
N ARG A 126 -4.41 -17.11 0.11
CA ARG A 126 -5.07 -18.38 0.45
C ARG A 126 -6.57 -18.14 0.63
N ARG A 127 -7.32 -19.19 0.97
CA ARG A 127 -8.77 -19.12 1.10
C ARG A 127 -9.24 -18.11 2.16
N ASP A 128 -8.58 -18.03 3.30
CA ASP A 128 -9.03 -17.29 4.50
C ASP A 128 -8.00 -16.26 5.00
N ARG A 129 -6.86 -16.15 4.31
CA ARG A 129 -5.70 -15.36 4.74
C ARG A 129 -4.79 -15.08 3.56
N PHE A 130 -3.92 -14.08 3.71
CA PHE A 130 -2.75 -13.93 2.86
C PHE A 130 -1.48 -14.07 3.71
N CYS A 131 -0.40 -14.49 3.08
CA CYS A 131 0.89 -14.71 3.71
C CYS A 131 1.98 -13.88 3.03
N ILE A 132 2.85 -13.28 3.84
CA ILE A 132 4.01 -12.51 3.40
C ILE A 132 5.27 -13.19 3.94
N ARG A 133 6.28 -13.35 3.08
CA ARG A 133 7.59 -13.90 3.43
C ARG A 133 8.68 -13.05 2.81
N ARG A 134 9.66 -12.61 3.58
CA ARG A 134 10.85 -11.92 3.04
C ARG A 134 11.61 -12.84 2.06
N ARG A 135 12.10 -12.27 0.96
CA ARG A 135 12.94 -12.98 -0.02
C ARG A 135 14.32 -13.30 0.54
#